data_AF-A0A812RDS0-F1
#
_entry.id   AF-A0A812RDS0-F1
#
_cell.length_a   1.000
_cell.length_b   1.000
_cell.length_c   1.000
_cell.angle_alpha   90.00
_cell.angle_beta   90.00
_cell.angle_gamma   90.00
#
_symmetry.space_group_name_H-M   'P 1'
#
loop_
_entity.id
_entity.type
_entity.pdbx_description
1 polymer ?
#
loop_
_entity_poly.entity_id
_entity_poly.type
_entity_poly.pdbx_seq_one_letter_code
_entity_poly.pdbx_strand_id
1 'polypeptide(L)'
;VRETCRQIFSELHSQDRICLVTFSAKANVVLPLTPKDQVQDFNGYCSQLKEESCTNIEAGLKEGLRQLNTTVARNGYWPFCQMTGRPVDQVPSSHTAVSILLSDGQPNEGFTRSE
;
A
#
# COMPACT_ATOMS: atom_id res chain seq x y z
N VAL A 1 -1.68 14.43 -7.95
CA VAL A 1 -1.81 13.00 -7.56
C VAL A 1 -2.00 12.08 -8.75
N ARG A 2 -3.10 12.17 -9.54
CA ARG A 2 -3.36 11.24 -10.67
C ARG A 2 -2.19 11.13 -11.65
N GLU A 3 -1.62 12.25 -12.06
CA GLU A 3 -0.49 12.26 -12.99
C GLU A 3 0.76 11.61 -12.40
N THR A 4 1.08 11.92 -11.14
CA THR A 4 2.17 11.29 -10.40
C THR A 4 2.01 9.77 -10.32
N CYS A 5 0.78 9.28 -10.07
CA CYS A 5 0.51 7.84 -10.05
C CYS A 5 0.80 7.19 -11.42
N ARG A 6 0.45 7.86 -12.53
CA ARG A 6 0.74 7.35 -13.89
C ARG A 6 2.24 7.30 -14.18
N GLN A 7 2.97 8.34 -13.79
CA GLN A 7 4.42 8.38 -13.93
C GLN A 7 5.09 7.27 -13.11
N ILE A 8 4.67 7.06 -11.86
CA ILE A 8 5.17 5.93 -11.07
C ILE A 8 4.88 4.61 -11.78
N PHE A 9 3.65 4.41 -12.27
CA PHE A 9 3.28 3.18 -12.97
C PHE A 9 4.08 2.97 -14.25
N SER A 10 4.44 4.03 -15.00
CA SER A 10 5.26 3.89 -16.22
C SER A 10 6.66 3.39 -15.93
N GLU A 11 7.26 3.83 -14.81
CA GLU A 11 8.64 3.46 -14.42
C GLU A 11 8.77 2.03 -13.86
N LEU A 12 7.67 1.40 -13.42
CA LEU A 12 7.70 0.03 -12.91
C LEU A 12 8.06 -1.00 -13.99
N HIS A 13 8.78 -2.06 -13.62
CA HIS A 13 9.01 -3.22 -14.48
C HIS A 13 7.77 -4.13 -14.54
N SER A 14 7.71 -5.04 -15.53
CA SER A 14 6.54 -5.91 -15.74
C SER A 14 6.23 -6.82 -14.55
N GLN A 15 7.26 -7.27 -13.84
CA GLN A 15 7.16 -8.14 -12.66
C GLN A 15 6.93 -7.38 -11.35
N ASP A 16 7.07 -6.05 -11.36
CA ASP A 16 6.83 -5.24 -10.17
C ASP A 16 5.33 -5.26 -9.84
N ARG A 17 5.04 -5.19 -8.55
CA ARG A 17 3.67 -5.19 -8.04
C ARG A 17 3.32 -3.82 -7.52
N ILE A 18 2.12 -3.36 -7.84
CA ILE A 18 1.59 -2.07 -7.40
C ILE A 18 0.24 -2.28 -6.72
N CYS A 19 0.02 -1.53 -5.65
CA CYS A 19 -1.30 -1.35 -5.05
C CYS A 19 -1.62 0.14 -5.02
N LEU A 20 -2.90 0.49 -5.11
CA LEU A 20 -3.38 1.86 -4.98
C LEU A 20 -4.42 1.91 -3.87
N VAL A 21 -4.15 2.71 -2.85
CA VAL A 21 -5.04 2.95 -1.72
C VAL A 21 -5.39 4.43 -1.70
N THR A 22 -6.69 4.73 -1.63
CA THR A 22 -7.21 6.06 -1.33
C THR A 22 -7.54 6.15 0.13
N PHE A 23 -7.45 7.34 0.70
CA PHE A 23 -7.91 7.60 2.06
C PHE A 23 -8.62 8.94 2.12
N SER A 24 -9.71 8.96 2.87
CA SER A 24 -10.46 10.15 3.24
C SER A 24 -10.84 10.06 4.71
N ALA A 25 -12.12 9.91 5.07
CA ALA A 25 -12.51 9.48 6.41
C ALA A 25 -12.12 8.00 6.68
N LYS A 26 -12.10 7.18 5.61
CA LYS A 26 -11.72 5.76 5.63
C LYS A 26 -10.73 5.48 4.51
N ALA A 27 -9.96 4.40 4.66
CA ALA A 27 -9.14 3.88 3.57
C ALA A 27 -9.95 2.96 2.66
N ASN A 28 -9.66 3.01 1.36
CA ASN A 28 -10.24 2.13 0.35
C ASN A 28 -9.16 1.65 -0.62
N VAL A 29 -9.21 0.37 -0.97
CA VAL A 29 -8.30 -0.23 -1.94
C VAL A 29 -8.90 -0.04 -3.33
N VAL A 30 -8.25 0.77 -4.15
CA VAL A 30 -8.65 1.02 -5.53
C VAL A 30 -8.06 -0.05 -6.45
N LEU A 31 -6.80 -0.42 -6.21
CA LEU A 31 -6.11 -1.51 -6.89
C LEU A 31 -5.44 -2.37 -5.82
N PRO A 32 -5.85 -3.65 -5.64
CA PRO A 32 -5.13 -4.57 -4.78
C PRO A 32 -3.69 -4.75 -5.28
N LEU A 33 -2.80 -5.28 -4.44
CA LEU A 33 -1.42 -5.52 -4.87
C LEU A 33 -1.39 -6.50 -6.05
N THR A 34 -1.08 -5.98 -7.24
CA THR A 34 -1.18 -6.70 -8.52
C THR A 34 0.10 -6.48 -9.34
N PRO A 35 0.66 -7.54 -9.97
CA PRO A 35 1.74 -7.40 -10.94
C PRO A 35 1.39 -6.43 -12.07
N LYS A 36 2.34 -5.58 -12.50
CA LYS A 36 2.11 -4.57 -13.54
C LYS A 36 1.53 -5.17 -14.82
N ASP A 37 2.06 -6.31 -15.25
CA ASP A 37 1.60 -7.02 -16.45
C ASP A 37 0.15 -7.54 -16.36
N GLN A 38 -0.42 -7.62 -15.16
CA GLN A 38 -1.81 -8.01 -14.91
C GLN A 38 -2.75 -6.81 -14.76
N VAL A 39 -2.23 -5.58 -14.73
CA VAL A 39 -3.05 -4.37 -14.63
C VAL A 39 -3.55 -3.98 -16.02
N GLN A 40 -4.85 -4.18 -16.27
CA GLN A 40 -5.46 -3.93 -17.59
C GLN A 40 -5.78 -2.45 -17.86
N ASP A 41 -6.24 -1.70 -16.85
CA ASP A 41 -6.62 -0.28 -17.00
C ASP A 41 -6.20 0.55 -15.77
N PHE A 42 -4.91 0.90 -15.70
CA PHE A 42 -4.39 1.74 -14.62
C PHE A 42 -4.99 3.16 -14.61
N ASN A 43 -5.38 3.68 -15.78
CA ASN A 43 -6.00 4.99 -15.91
C ASN A 43 -7.41 5.01 -15.32
N GLY A 44 -8.17 3.94 -15.52
CA GLY A 44 -9.47 3.73 -14.88
C GLY A 44 -9.36 3.75 -13.36
N TYR A 45 -8.36 3.06 -12.79
CA TYR A 45 -8.10 3.11 -11.34
C TYR A 45 -7.74 4.52 -10.87
N CYS A 46 -6.87 5.25 -11.57
CA CYS A 46 -6.52 6.63 -11.23
C CYS A 46 -7.72 7.60 -11.29
N SER A 47 -8.71 7.31 -12.12
CA SER A 47 -9.93 8.12 -12.25
C SER A 47 -10.86 7.99 -11.04
N GLN A 48 -10.70 6.93 -10.23
CA GLN A 48 -11.43 6.72 -8.98
C GLN A 48 -10.89 7.57 -7.82
N LEU A 49 -9.72 8.21 -7.98
CA LEU A 49 -9.15 9.15 -7.00
C LEU A 49 -10.04 10.39 -6.96
N LYS A 50 -10.86 10.52 -5.91
CA LYS A 50 -11.76 11.67 -5.68
C LYS A 50 -11.27 12.51 -4.52
N GLU A 51 -11.51 13.82 -4.63
CA GLU A 51 -11.30 14.75 -3.54
C GLU A 51 -12.43 14.58 -2.52
N GLU A 52 -12.05 14.44 -1.25
CA GLU A 52 -12.98 14.34 -0.13
C GLU A 52 -12.47 15.25 0.99
N SER A 53 -13.38 15.73 1.85
CA SER A 53 -13.08 16.75 2.85
C SER A 53 -12.28 16.25 4.07
N CYS A 54 -12.24 14.93 4.27
CA CYS A 54 -11.59 14.29 5.41
C CYS A 54 -10.24 13.69 5.01
N THR A 55 -9.29 13.69 5.95
CA THR A 55 -7.90 13.28 5.75
C THR A 55 -7.47 12.38 6.91
N ASN A 56 -7.78 11.08 6.79
CA ASN A 56 -7.37 10.03 7.72
C ASN A 56 -6.12 9.31 7.20
N ILE A 57 -4.96 9.94 7.42
CA ILE A 57 -3.67 9.41 6.97
C ILE A 57 -3.36 8.05 7.62
N GLU A 58 -3.74 7.87 8.90
CA GLU A 58 -3.49 6.61 9.61
C GLU A 58 -4.21 5.43 8.96
N ALA A 59 -5.49 5.60 8.62
CA ALA A 59 -6.25 4.56 7.92
C ALA A 59 -5.59 4.20 6.58
N GLY A 60 -5.18 5.22 5.81
CA GLY A 60 -4.50 5.03 4.52
C GLY A 60 -3.19 4.25 4.65
N LEU A 61 -2.35 4.63 5.60
CA LEU A 61 -1.07 3.96 5.87
C LEU A 61 -1.28 2.52 6.35
N LYS A 62 -2.21 2.30 7.30
CA LYS A 62 -2.51 0.97 7.83
C LYS A 62 -2.99 0.02 6.73
N GLU A 63 -3.84 0.50 5.83
CA GLU A 63 -4.33 -0.29 4.71
C GLU A 63 -3.24 -0.55 3.67
N GLY A 64 -2.41 0.44 3.34
CA GLY A 64 -1.24 0.26 2.45
C GLY A 64 -0.25 -0.77 2.99
N LEU A 65 0.09 -0.69 4.27
CA LEU A 65 0.96 -1.68 4.93
C LEU A 65 0.32 -3.06 4.98
N ARG A 66 -1.00 -3.15 5.17
CA ARG A 66 -1.74 -4.42 5.12
C ARG A 66 -1.61 -5.09 3.75
N GLN A 67 -1.67 -4.32 2.65
CA GLN A 67 -1.48 -4.85 1.29
C GLN A 67 -0.07 -5.43 1.09
N LEU A 68 0.95 -4.72 1.58
CA LEU A 68 2.35 -5.20 1.53
C LEU A 68 2.52 -6.48 2.37
N ASN A 69 1.98 -6.51 3.60
CA ASN A 69 2.09 -7.65 4.52
C ASN A 69 1.32 -8.89 4.06
N THR A 70 0.19 -8.72 3.35
CA THR A 70 -0.61 -9.86 2.82
C THR A 70 0.20 -10.73 1.86
N THR A 71 1.22 -10.17 1.22
CA THR A 71 2.14 -10.88 0.32
C THR A 71 3.13 -11.75 1.08
N VAL A 72 3.59 -11.28 2.24
CA VAL A 72 4.48 -12.05 3.13
C VAL A 72 3.75 -13.29 3.67
N ALA A 73 2.47 -13.12 4.06
CA ALA A 73 1.64 -14.23 4.55
C ALA A 73 1.22 -15.23 3.46
N ARG A 74 0.93 -14.78 2.22
CA ARG A 74 0.58 -15.69 1.09
C ARG A 74 1.76 -16.50 0.57
N ASN A 75 2.99 -16.02 0.76
CA ASN A 75 4.20 -16.78 0.52
C ASN A 75 4.64 -17.62 1.74
N GLY A 76 3.80 -17.75 2.77
CA GLY A 76 4.01 -18.66 3.89
C GLY A 76 4.81 -18.11 5.08
N TYR A 77 5.07 -16.80 5.16
CA TYR A 77 5.87 -16.22 6.24
C TYR A 77 5.04 -15.24 7.09
N TRP A 78 4.85 -15.58 8.36
CA TRP A 78 4.50 -14.63 9.42
C TRP A 78 5.77 -14.42 10.26
N PRO A 79 6.25 -13.17 10.50
CA PRO A 79 7.05 -12.92 11.68
C PRO A 79 6.07 -12.65 12.82
N PHE A 80 5.28 -13.66 13.20
CA PHE A 80 4.98 -13.75 14.62
C PHE A 80 6.27 -14.28 15.21
N CYS A 81 7.08 -13.40 15.79
CA CYS A 81 8.21 -13.80 16.60
C CYS A 81 7.69 -14.65 17.76
N GLN A 82 7.51 -15.94 17.52
CA GLN A 82 7.54 -16.93 18.59
C GLN A 82 8.93 -16.85 19.20
N MET A 83 8.98 -16.61 20.51
CA MET A 83 10.16 -16.67 21.35
C MET A 83 10.73 -18.10 21.40
N THR A 84 11.11 -18.67 20.27
CA THR A 84 11.81 -19.96 20.19
C THR A 84 13.07 -19.72 19.40
N GLY A 85 14.17 -19.47 20.11
CA GLY A 85 15.45 -19.00 19.58
C GLY A 85 16.11 -19.98 18.61
N ARG A 86 15.80 -19.84 17.32
CA ARG A 86 16.67 -20.29 16.22
C ARG A 86 16.74 -19.22 15.14
N PRO A 87 17.94 -18.92 14.60
CA PRO A 87 18.06 -18.04 13.45
C PRO A 87 17.41 -18.74 12.27
N VAL A 88 16.37 -18.12 11.70
CA VAL A 88 15.81 -18.55 10.43
C VAL A 88 16.82 -18.14 9.37
N ASP A 89 17.58 -19.11 8.88
CA ASP A 89 18.51 -18.92 7.78
C ASP A 89 17.78 -18.35 6.54
N GLN A 90 18.49 -17.44 5.91
CA GLN A 90 18.08 -16.50 4.89
C GLN A 90 17.37 -17.15 3.69
N VAL A 91 16.13 -16.74 3.43
CA VAL A 91 15.50 -16.86 2.11
C VAL A 91 15.51 -15.47 1.47
N PRO A 92 16.18 -15.25 0.32
CA PRO A 92 16.24 -13.93 -0.28
C PRO A 92 14.92 -13.64 -0.99
N SER A 93 13.92 -13.10 -0.27
CA SER A 93 12.85 -12.37 -0.94
C SER A 93 13.41 -11.00 -1.33
N SER A 94 14.16 -10.90 -2.42
CA SER A 94 14.83 -9.67 -2.86
C SER A 94 13.85 -8.61 -3.42
N HIS A 95 12.60 -8.63 -3.00
CA HIS A 95 11.62 -7.62 -3.37
C HIS A 95 11.66 -6.51 -2.34
N THR A 96 12.20 -5.35 -2.73
CA THR A 96 12.15 -4.14 -1.92
C THR A 96 10.71 -3.63 -1.90
N ALA A 97 10.11 -3.53 -0.71
CA ALA A 97 8.81 -2.92 -0.53
C ALA A 97 8.96 -1.41 -0.30
N VAL A 98 8.24 -0.61 -1.08
CA VAL A 98 8.21 0.86 -0.94
C VAL A 98 6.76 1.30 -0.81
N SER A 99 6.48 2.17 0.16
CA SER A 99 5.18 2.83 0.33
C SER A 99 5.35 4.32 0.12
N ILE A 100 4.53 4.89 -0.76
CA ILE A 100 4.57 6.32 -1.11
C ILE A 100 3.25 6.94 -0.64
N LEU A 101 3.33 7.88 0.30
CA LEU A 101 2.19 8.65 0.79
C LEU A 101 2.16 10.01 0.07
N LEU A 102 1.03 10.34 -0.55
CA LEU A 102 0.76 11.64 -1.15
C LEU A 102 -0.41 12.29 -0.40
N SER A 103 -0.15 13.43 0.26
CA SER A 103 -1.15 14.24 0.97
C SER A 103 -0.83 15.73 0.76
N ASP A 104 -1.85 16.56 0.57
CA ASP A 104 -1.75 18.02 0.44
C ASP A 104 -2.11 18.75 1.75
N GLY A 105 -2.62 18.03 2.75
CA GLY A 105 -3.08 18.60 4.02
C GLY A 105 -2.63 17.82 5.26
N GLN A 106 -2.91 18.42 6.41
CA GLN A 106 -2.73 17.82 7.73
C GLN A 106 -3.84 16.78 8.01
N PRO A 107 -3.56 15.74 8.81
CA PRO A 107 -4.59 14.81 9.23
C PRO A 107 -5.63 15.54 10.07
N ASN A 108 -6.91 15.36 9.74
CA ASN A 108 -8.04 15.97 10.46
C ASN A 108 -9.07 14.93 10.94
N GLU A 109 -8.79 13.64 10.70
CA GLU A 109 -9.64 12.51 11.04
C GLU A 109 -8.75 11.35 11.54
N GLY A 110 -9.28 10.47 12.40
CA GLY A 110 -8.57 9.26 12.85
C GLY A 110 -7.64 9.42 14.05
N PHE A 111 -7.35 10.66 14.50
CA PHE A 111 -6.62 10.89 15.74
C PHE A 111 -7.54 10.72 16.96
N THR A 112 -7.66 9.50 17.49
CA THR A 112 -7.98 9.34 18.91
C THR A 112 -6.72 9.64 19.71
N ARG A 113 -6.61 10.87 20.22
CA ARG A 113 -5.72 11.14 21.35
C ARG A 113 -6.21 10.26 22.49
N SER A 114 -5.43 9.26 22.88
CA SER A 114 -5.63 8.60 24.17
C SER A 114 -5.43 9.67 25.24
N GLU A 115 -6.53 10.09 25.88
CA GLU A 115 -6.49 10.82 27.16
C GLU A 115 -6.09 9.89 28.30
#